data_AF-A0A0E2H595-F1
#
_entry.id   AF-A0A0E2H595-F1
#
_cell.length_a   1.000
_cell.length_b   1.000
_cell.length_c   1.000
_cell.angle_alpha   90.00
_cell.angle_beta   90.00
_cell.angle_gamma   90.00
#
_symmetry.space_group_name_H-M   'P 1'
#
loop_
_entity.id
_entity.type
_entity.pdbx_description
1 polymer ?
#
loop_
_entity_poly.entity_id
_entity_poly.type
_entity_poly.pdbx_seq_one_letter_code
_entity_poly.pdbx_strand_id
1 'polypeptide(L)' 'MKVIPEMRFGCLTTRWSWKNRTCQKVWKCTCECGGYCYVKEDALIDGIVKNCGGPAHQEVKRK' A
#
# COMPACT_ATOMS: atom_id res chain seq x y z
N MET A 1 2.10 -14.69 6.39
CA MET A 1 0.84 -14.42 5.64
C MET A 1 1.24 -14.02 4.22
N LYS A 2 0.58 -14.53 3.18
CA LYS A 2 0.95 -14.20 1.78
C LYS A 2 -0.07 -13.22 1.22
N VAL A 3 0.38 -12.04 0.81
CA VAL A 3 -0.49 -11.06 0.14
C VAL A 3 -0.72 -11.52 -1.30
N ILE A 4 -1.95 -11.37 -1.79
CA ILE A 4 -2.35 -11.69 -3.17
C ILE A 4 -2.81 -10.40 -3.88
N PRO A 5 -2.76 -10.35 -5.23
CA PRO A 5 -3.43 -9.28 -5.98
C PRO A 5 -4.94 -9.30 -5.73
N GLU A 6 -5.58 -8.15 -5.90
CA GLU A 6 -7.03 -7.93 -5.68
C GLU A 6 -7.48 -8.05 -4.22
N MET A 7 -6.54 -7.98 -3.29
CA MET A 7 -6.78 -8.03 -1.85
C MET A 7 -7.00 -6.62 -1.30
N ARG A 8 -8.01 -6.47 -0.45
CA ARG A 8 -8.39 -5.17 0.11
C ARG A 8 -7.80 -4.99 1.51
N PHE A 9 -7.03 -3.93 1.69
CA PHE A 9 -6.43 -3.49 2.95
C PHE A 9 -7.00 -2.12 3.32
N GLY A 10 -8.10 -2.12 4.06
CA GLY A 10 -8.85 -0.88 4.36
C GLY A 10 -9.39 -0.23 3.09
N CYS A 11 -8.86 0.93 2.74
CA CYS A 11 -9.21 1.69 1.53
C CYS A 11 -8.31 1.38 0.34
N LEU A 12 -7.27 0.56 0.53
CA LEU A 12 -6.34 0.14 -0.50
C LEU A 12 -6.74 -1.21 -1.09
N THR A 13 -6.59 -1.35 -2.39
CA THR A 13 -6.73 -2.62 -3.12
C THR A 13 -5.41 -2.94 -3.78
N THR A 14 -4.83 -4.11 -3.48
CA THR A 14 -3.61 -4.56 -4.13
C THR A 14 -3.89 -4.86 -5.59
N ARG A 15 -3.00 -4.42 -6.48
CA ARG A 15 -3.12 -4.64 -7.92
C ARG A 15 -2.12 -5.68 -8.38
N TRP A 16 -0.84 -5.43 -8.13
CA TRP A 16 0.25 -6.33 -8.50
C TRP A 16 1.48 -6.04 -7.65
N SER A 17 2.39 -7.02 -7.56
CA SER A 17 3.62 -6.89 -6.78
C SER A 17 4.84 -7.19 -7.64
N TRP A 18 5.94 -6.51 -7.36
CA TRP A 18 7.26 -6.87 -7.87
C TRP A 18 8.22 -7.16 -6.72
N LYS A 19 9.34 -7.82 -7.02
CA LYS A 19 10.47 -7.91 -6.11
C LYS A 19 11.52 -6.89 -6.54
N ASN A 20 11.98 -6.05 -5.61
CA ASN A 20 13.10 -5.15 -5.86
C ASN A 20 14.44 -5.92 -5.76
N ARG A 21 15.54 -5.27 -6.13
CA ARG A 21 16.91 -5.81 -6.11
C ARG A 21 17.32 -6.41 -4.74
N THR A 22 16.72 -5.92 -3.65
CA THR A 22 16.93 -6.39 -2.27
C THR A 22 15.99 -7.56 -1.87
N CYS A 23 15.37 -8.27 -2.83
CA CYS A 23 14.34 -9.29 -2.58
C CYS A 23 13.09 -8.83 -1.80
N GLN A 24 12.96 -7.54 -1.51
CA GLN A 24 11.77 -6.98 -0.87
C GLN A 24 10.63 -6.96 -1.88
N LYS A 25 9.48 -7.51 -1.49
CA LYS A 25 8.28 -7.52 -2.31
C LYS A 25 7.48 -6.25 -2.07
N VAL A 26 7.21 -5.52 -3.14
CA VAL A 26 6.51 -4.24 -3.11
C VAL A 26 5.24 -4.38 -3.93
N TRP A 27 4.14 -3.94 -3.35
CA TRP A 27 2.79 -4.00 -3.87
C TRP A 27 2.36 -2.63 -4.35
N LYS A 28 1.95 -2.56 -5.61
CA LYS A 28 1.18 -1.42 -6.10
C LYS A 28 -0.25 -1.56 -5.61
N CYS A 29 -0.68 -0.60 -4.81
CA CYS A 29 -2.03 -0.54 -4.26
C CYS A 29 -2.76 0.65 -4.86
N THR A 30 -3.98 0.44 -5.32
CA THR A 30 -4.90 1.49 -5.75
C THR A 30 -5.85 1.79 -4.62
N CYS A 31 -6.07 3.07 -4.34
CA CYS A 31 -7.00 3.49 -3.31
C CYS A 31 -8.33 3.89 -3.93
N GLU A 32 -9.41 3.69 -3.19
CA GLU A 32 -10.73 4.22 -3.55
C GLU A 32 -10.74 5.75 -3.69
N CYS A 33 -9.75 6.44 -3.10
CA CYS A 33 -9.49 7.88 -3.26
C CYS A 33 -9.21 8.31 -4.72
N GLY A 34 -9.00 7.35 -5.65
CA GLY A 34 -8.53 7.59 -7.01
C GLY A 34 -7.00 7.68 -7.13
N GLY A 35 -6.29 7.70 -6.00
CA GLY A 35 -4.84 7.63 -5.93
C GLY A 35 -4.28 6.21 -5.94
N TYR A 36 -2.97 6.09 -6.05
CA TYR A 36 -2.24 4.83 -5.91
C TYR A 36 -0.99 5.03 -5.05
N CYS A 37 -0.54 3.97 -4.40
CA CYS A 37 0.67 3.97 -3.58
C CYS A 37 1.44 2.66 -3.72
N TYR A 38 2.74 2.70 -3.43
CA TYR A 38 3.61 1.53 -3.46
C TYR A 38 3.98 1.16 -2.04
N VAL A 39 3.53 0.00 -1.59
CA VAL A 39 3.63 -0.43 -0.20
C VAL A 39 4.40 -1.74 -0.14
N LYS A 40 5.30 -1.88 0.82
CA LYS A 40 6.00 -3.15 1.04
C LYS A 40 5.02 -4.22 1.53
N GLU A 41 5.22 -5.47 1.14
CA GLU A 41 4.40 -6.60 1.60
C GLU A 41 4.35 -6.67 3.14
N ASP A 42 5.49 -6.50 3.80
CA ASP A 42 5.58 -6.42 5.27
C ASP A 42 4.70 -5.32 5.87
N ALA A 43 4.73 -4.11 5.29
CA ALA A 43 3.95 -2.99 5.81
C ALA A 43 2.44 -3.16 5.60
N LEU A 44 2.02 -3.94 4.60
CA LEU A 44 0.62 -4.33 4.41
C LEU A 44 0.19 -5.39 5.42
N ILE A 45 1.05 -6.39 5.68
CA ILE A 45 0.78 -7.46 6.64
C ILE A 45 0.73 -6.91 8.07
N ASP A 46 1.67 -6.04 8.42
CA ASP A 46 1.74 -5.37 9.72
C ASP A 46 0.61 -4.32 9.88
N GLY A 47 -0.02 -3.93 8.76
CA GLY A 47 -1.13 -2.98 8.77
C GLY A 47 -0.68 -1.53 9.03
N ILE A 48 0.61 -1.22 8.83
CA ILE A 48 1.14 0.14 8.94
C ILE A 48 0.50 1.05 7.87
N VAL A 49 0.26 0.52 6.67
CA VAL A 49 -0.27 1.30 5.55
C VAL A 49 -1.67 0.82 5.18
N LYS A 50 -2.67 1.66 5.43
CA LYS A 50 -4.10 1.37 5.17
C LYS A 50 -4.74 2.32 4.15
N ASN A 51 -3.99 3.31 3.67
CA ASN A 51 -4.49 4.39 2.81
C ASN A 51 -3.44 4.86 1.78
N CYS A 52 -3.86 5.62 0.76
CA CYS A 52 -2.99 6.09 -0.32
C CYS A 52 -1.85 7.03 0.14
N GLY A 53 -1.94 7.63 1.34
CA GLY A 53 -1.03 8.70 1.76
C GLY A 53 -1.04 9.94 0.85
N GLY A 54 -1.96 9.99 -0.12
CA GLY A 54 -2.15 11.12 -1.02
C GLY A 54 -2.77 12.31 -0.29
N PRO A 55 -3.00 13.46 -0.95
CA PRO A 55 -3.54 14.66 -0.31
C PRO A 55 -4.89 14.42 0.39
N ALA A 56 -5.70 13.48 -0.09
CA ALA A 56 -6.95 13.06 0.55
C ALA A 56 -6.77 12.33 1.90
N HIS A 57 -5.57 11.78 2.17
CA HIS A 57 -5.22 11.03 3.38
C HIS A 57 -3.92 11.53 4.04
N GLN A 58 -3.44 12.72 3.67
CA GLN A 58 -2.21 13.25 4.21
C GLN A 58 -2.46 13.71 5.65
N GLU A 59 -1.96 12.93 6.61
CA GLU A 59 -1.79 13.37 7.99
C GLU A 59 -0.79 14.52 7.96
N VAL A 60 -1.29 15.75 8.05
CA VAL A 60 -0.47 16.97 8.12
C VAL A 60 0.45 16.83 9.33
N LYS A 61 1.68 16.38 9.13
CA LYS A 61 2.75 16.47 10.14
C LYS A 61 3.09 17.96 10.28
N ARG A 62 2.27 18.67 11.06
CA ARG A 62 2.59 20.00 11.58
C ARG A 62 3.89 19.83 12.38
N LYS A 63 4.94 20.50 11.92
CA LYS A 63 6.20 20.65 12.64
C LYS A 63 6.23 22.03 13.29
#